data_AF-A0A947TIQ6-F1
#
_entry.id   AF-A0A947TIQ6-F1
#
_cell.length_a   1.000
_cell.length_b   1.000
_cell.length_c   1.000
_cell.angle_alpha   90.00
_cell.angle_beta   90.00
_cell.angle_gamma   90.00
#
_symmetry.space_group_name_H-M   'P 1'
#
loop_
_entity.id
_entity.type
_entity.pdbx_description
1 polymer ?
#
loop_
_entity_poly.entity_id
_entity_poly.type
_entity_poly.pdbx_seq_one_letter_code
_entity_poly.pdbx_strand_id
1 'polypeptide(L)'
;MKLSELENQSLAELAKAFREQFGAEEVLLYGSAARGEMDEASDIDIFVVLPKVDWQIEKEIIKLCFDAELKCGRVFSAICYSFDDVRNSPMSESPLVLNVRKQGQIL
;
A
#
# COMPACT_ATOMS: atom_id res chain seq x y z
N MET A 1 11.48 -14.00 -4.32
CA MET A 1 12.51 -12.93 -4.37
C MET A 1 12.36 -12.07 -3.11
N LYS A 2 13.42 -11.37 -2.66
CA LYS A 2 13.30 -10.37 -1.58
C LYS A 2 13.40 -8.97 -2.18
N LEU A 3 12.76 -8.00 -1.53
CA LEU A 3 12.94 -6.59 -1.85
C LEU A 3 14.41 -6.19 -1.67
N SER A 4 14.96 -5.51 -2.67
CA SER A 4 16.26 -4.85 -2.63
C SER A 4 16.27 -3.71 -1.61
N GLU A 5 17.47 -3.20 -1.29
CA GLU A 5 17.63 -2.08 -0.39
C GLU A 5 16.92 -0.81 -0.91
N LEU A 6 17.03 -0.54 -2.21
CA LEU A 6 16.38 0.61 -2.83
C LEU A 6 14.85 0.49 -2.86
N GLU A 7 14.31 -0.71 -3.14
CA GLU A 7 12.87 -0.95 -3.05
C GLU A 7 12.34 -0.77 -1.62
N ASN A 8 13.07 -1.28 -0.61
CA ASN A 8 12.70 -1.07 0.80
C ASN A 8 12.76 0.41 1.20
N GLN A 9 13.76 1.15 0.71
CA GLN A 9 13.87 2.58 0.96
C GLN A 9 12.69 3.35 0.35
N SER A 10 12.38 3.10 -0.93
CA SER A 10 11.22 3.70 -1.60
C SER A 10 9.90 3.37 -0.89
N LEU A 11 9.74 2.13 -0.42
CA LEU A 11 8.57 1.69 0.33
C LEU A 11 8.43 2.44 1.67
N ALA A 12 9.53 2.62 2.40
CA ALA A 12 9.53 3.37 3.65
C ALA A 12 9.22 4.87 3.43
N GLU A 13 9.75 5.46 2.35
CA GLU A 13 9.43 6.85 1.95
C GLU A 13 7.94 7.01 1.63
N LEU A 14 7.34 6.08 0.88
CA LEU A 14 5.91 6.07 0.59
C LEU A 14 5.08 5.94 1.87
N ALA A 15 5.40 4.97 2.72
CA ALA A 15 4.66 4.75 3.96
C ALA A 15 4.71 5.97 4.88
N LYS A 16 5.86 6.67 4.94
CA LYS A 16 5.99 7.94 5.64
C LYS A 16 5.13 9.03 5.00
N ALA A 17 5.19 9.21 3.68
CA ALA A 17 4.39 10.21 2.96
C ALA A 17 2.89 9.99 3.16
N PHE A 18 2.42 8.73 3.15
CA PHE A 18 1.01 8.41 3.36
C PHE A 18 0.52 8.82 4.75
N ARG A 19 1.35 8.62 5.78
CA ARG A 19 1.05 9.04 7.15
C ARG A 19 1.05 10.56 7.29
N GLU A 20 2.09 11.22 6.78
CA GLU A 20 2.30 12.66 6.99
C GLU A 20 1.36 13.52 6.14
N GLN A 21 1.07 13.13 4.89
CA GLN A 21 0.30 13.95 3.95
C GLN A 21 -1.19 13.63 3.95
N PHE A 22 -1.57 12.36 4.16
CA PHE A 22 -2.96 11.92 4.07
C PHE A 22 -3.54 11.41 5.40
N GLY A 23 -2.73 11.36 6.46
CA GLY A 23 -3.17 10.91 7.77
C GLY A 23 -3.43 9.41 7.86
N ALA A 24 -2.70 8.60 7.07
CA ALA A 24 -2.85 7.14 7.11
C ALA A 24 -2.62 6.57 8.52
N GLU A 25 -3.59 5.82 9.04
CA GLU A 25 -3.45 5.08 10.30
C GLU A 25 -2.79 3.72 10.07
N GLU A 26 -3.08 3.09 8.94
CA GLU A 26 -2.53 1.79 8.59
C GLU A 26 -1.90 1.83 7.20
N VAL A 27 -0.66 1.35 7.12
CA VAL A 27 0.06 1.15 5.86
C VAL A 27 0.66 -0.25 5.95
N LEU A 28 0.16 -1.17 5.13
CA LEU A 28 0.60 -2.56 5.14
C LEU A 28 1.09 -2.97 3.76
N LEU A 29 2.20 -3.68 3.72
CA LEU A 29 2.59 -4.46 2.55
C LEU A 29 1.70 -5.69 2.48
N TYR A 30 1.14 -5.99 1.31
CA TYR A 30 0.41 -7.23 1.07
C TYR A 30 0.88 -7.91 -0.22
N GLY A 31 0.09 -8.86 -0.72
CA GLY A 31 0.39 -9.50 -2.00
C GLY A 31 1.58 -10.45 -1.95
N SER A 32 2.17 -10.71 -3.12
CA SER A 32 3.31 -11.63 -3.26
C SER A 32 4.54 -11.14 -2.49
N ALA A 33 4.69 -9.82 -2.34
CA ALA A 33 5.76 -9.18 -1.58
C ALA A 33 5.73 -9.57 -0.10
N ALA A 34 4.55 -9.45 0.53
CA ALA A 34 4.36 -9.86 1.93
C ALA A 34 4.50 -11.38 2.15
N ARG A 35 4.22 -12.21 1.14
CA ARG A 35 4.33 -13.68 1.25
C ARG A 35 5.72 -14.23 0.89
N GLY A 36 6.63 -13.39 0.37
CA GLY A 36 7.94 -13.81 -0.11
C GLY A 36 7.89 -14.56 -1.45
N GLU A 37 6.76 -14.51 -2.13
CA GLU A 37 6.47 -15.20 -3.40
C GLU A 37 6.73 -14.30 -4.62
N MET A 38 7.31 -13.12 -4.45
CA MET A 38 7.62 -12.21 -5.57
C MET A 38 8.56 -12.83 -6.60
N ASP A 39 8.31 -12.49 -7.85
CA ASP A 39 9.19 -12.61 -9.00
C ASP A 39 9.60 -11.22 -9.54
N GLU A 40 10.28 -11.20 -10.69
CA GLU A 40 10.76 -9.98 -11.34
C GLU A 40 9.63 -9.10 -11.89
N ALA A 41 8.48 -9.70 -12.22
CA ALA A 41 7.33 -8.99 -12.78
C ALA A 41 6.30 -8.58 -11.70
N SER A 42 6.51 -8.99 -10.45
CA SER A 42 5.59 -8.71 -9.35
C SER A 42 5.60 -7.23 -8.95
N ASP A 43 4.41 -6.67 -8.78
CA ASP A 43 4.21 -5.35 -8.18
C ASP A 43 4.46 -5.38 -6.66
N ILE A 44 4.71 -4.20 -6.08
CA ILE A 44 4.72 -3.99 -4.63
C ILE A 44 3.35 -3.43 -4.21
N ASP A 45 2.54 -4.31 -3.65
CA ASP A 45 1.16 -4.03 -3.24
C ASP A 45 1.09 -3.43 -1.82
N ILE A 46 0.50 -2.23 -1.69
CA ILE A 46 0.37 -1.50 -0.43
C ILE A 46 -1.11 -1.26 -0.12
N PHE A 47 -1.53 -1.65 1.08
CA PHE A 47 -2.86 -1.39 1.61
C PHE A 47 -2.80 -0.21 2.55
N VAL A 48 -3.60 0.82 2.28
CA VAL A 48 -3.59 2.09 3.00
C VAL A 48 -4.97 2.39 3.56
N VAL A 49 -5.03 2.69 4.86
CA VAL A 49 -6.25 3.06 5.57
C VAL A 49 -6.16 4.54 5.97
N LEU A 50 -7.06 5.35 5.40
CA LEU A 50 -7.08 6.81 5.50
C LEU A 50 -8.33 7.32 6.22
N PRO A 51 -8.33 8.54 6.79
CA PRO A 51 -9.53 9.12 7.40
C PRO A 51 -10.68 9.29 6.40
N LYS A 52 -10.33 9.56 5.13
CA LYS A 52 -11.25 9.61 4.00
C LYS A 52 -10.50 9.26 2.71
N VAL A 53 -11.23 8.80 1.71
CA VAL A 53 -10.71 8.58 0.35
C VAL A 53 -11.59 9.36 -0.61
N ASP A 54 -10.97 10.18 -1.44
CA ASP A 54 -11.59 10.87 -2.56
C ASP A 54 -10.65 10.83 -3.77
N TRP A 55 -11.18 11.17 -4.95
CA TRP A 55 -10.43 11.02 -6.20
C TRP A 55 -9.14 11.87 -6.21
N GLN A 56 -9.12 13.01 -5.50
CA GLN A 56 -7.93 13.84 -5.39
C GLN A 56 -6.84 13.14 -4.59
N ILE A 57 -7.20 12.55 -3.44
CA ILE A 57 -6.27 11.78 -2.62
C ILE A 57 -5.71 10.59 -3.40
N GLU A 58 -6.57 9.82 -4.07
CA GLU A 58 -6.13 8.66 -4.87
C GLU A 58 -5.15 9.09 -5.97
N LYS A 59 -5.42 10.21 -6.65
CA LYS A 59 -4.54 10.74 -7.70
C LYS A 59 -3.16 11.12 -7.16
N GLU A 60 -3.09 11.76 -6.00
CA GLU A 60 -1.80 12.13 -5.38
C GLU A 60 -1.05 10.88 -4.88
N ILE A 61 -1.75 9.88 -4.35
CA ILE A 61 -1.13 8.60 -3.95
C ILE A 61 -0.55 7.88 -5.17
N ILE A 62 -1.30 7.78 -6.27
CA ILE A 62 -0.82 7.18 -7.53
C ILE A 62 0.44 7.91 -8.02
N LYS A 63 0.47 9.23 -7.93
CA LYS A 63 1.64 10.03 -8.32
C LYS A 63 2.86 9.70 -7.45
N LEU A 64 2.70 9.59 -6.13
CA LEU A 64 3.79 9.20 -5.24
C LEU A 64 4.31 7.78 -5.56
N CYS A 65 3.40 6.83 -5.79
CA CYS A 65 3.76 5.48 -6.21
C CYS A 65 4.56 5.49 -7.53
N PHE A 66 4.14 6.29 -8.50
CA PHE A 66 4.85 6.46 -9.77
C PHE A 66 6.24 7.09 -9.59
N ASP A 67 6.37 8.11 -8.75
CA ASP A 67 7.67 8.71 -8.44
C ASP A 67 8.62 7.69 -7.76
N ALA A 68 8.09 6.79 -6.92
CA ALA A 68 8.85 5.69 -6.32
C ALA A 68 9.25 4.64 -7.36
N GLU A 69 8.37 4.30 -8.31
CA GLU A 69 8.66 3.41 -9.43
C GLU A 69 9.80 3.95 -10.29
N LEU A 70 9.78 5.24 -10.63
CA LEU A 70 10.87 5.87 -11.39
C LEU A 70 12.23 5.81 -10.67
N LYS A 71 12.23 5.80 -9.33
CA LYS A 71 13.48 5.73 -8.54
C LYS A 71 14.11 4.35 -8.55
N CYS A 72 13.32 3.28 -8.39
CA CYS A 72 13.87 1.93 -8.20
C CYS A 72 13.55 0.93 -9.31
N GLY A 73 12.75 1.33 -10.30
CA GLY A 73 12.36 0.48 -11.44
C GLY A 73 11.33 -0.59 -11.10
N ARG A 74 10.61 -0.45 -9.97
CA ARG A 74 9.59 -1.41 -9.52
C ARG A 74 8.24 -0.73 -9.38
N VAL A 75 7.20 -1.35 -9.91
CA VAL A 75 5.82 -0.85 -9.81
C VAL A 75 5.34 -0.93 -8.36
N PHE A 76 4.80 0.18 -7.87
CA PHE A 76 4.09 0.24 -6.59
C PHE A 76 2.61 0.45 -6.85
N SER A 77 1.76 -0.37 -6.24
CA SER A 77 0.30 -0.26 -6.32
C SER A 77 -0.25 -0.04 -4.93
N ALA A 78 -0.98 1.06 -4.72
CA ALA A 78 -1.61 1.37 -3.44
C ALA A 78 -3.13 1.29 -3.57
N ILE A 79 -3.75 0.40 -2.78
CA ILE A 79 -5.20 0.41 -2.59
C ILE A 79 -5.55 1.16 -1.32
N CYS A 80 -6.49 2.11 -1.45
CA CYS A 80 -6.86 3.00 -0.36
C CYS A 80 -8.29 2.71 0.10
N TYR A 81 -8.46 2.61 1.41
CA TYR A 81 -9.77 2.52 2.04
C TYR A 81 -9.91 3.59 3.11
N SER A 82 -11.13 4.08 3.32
CA SER A 82 -11.42 4.94 4.45
C SER A 82 -11.58 4.12 5.74
N PHE A 83 -11.52 4.79 6.89
CA PHE A 83 -11.83 4.15 8.18
C PHE A 83 -13.23 3.55 8.20
N ASP A 84 -14.19 4.20 7.54
CA ASP A 84 -15.56 3.71 7.46
C ASP A 84 -15.65 2.44 6.60
N ASP A 85 -14.91 2.38 5.49
CA ASP A 85 -14.89 1.20 4.61
C ASP A 85 -14.41 -0.06 5.35
N VAL A 86 -13.37 0.07 6.17
CA VAL A 86 -12.77 -1.09 6.87
C VAL A 86 -13.44 -1.41 8.21
N ARG A 87 -14.31 -0.53 8.74
CA ARG A 87 -14.96 -0.73 10.06
C ARG A 87 -16.48 -0.91 9.98
N ASN A 88 -17.18 -0.14 9.14
CA ASN A 88 -18.63 -0.01 9.18
C ASN A 88 -19.34 -0.34 7.84
N SER A 89 -18.59 -0.75 6.82
CA SER A 89 -19.08 -1.07 5.48
C SER A 89 -18.93 -2.56 5.18
N PRO A 90 -19.72 -3.15 4.26
CA PRO A 90 -19.49 -4.52 3.79
C PRO A 90 -18.07 -4.80 3.29
N MET A 91 -17.30 -3.75 2.98
CA MET A 91 -15.90 -3.87 2.60
C MET A 91 -15.00 -4.46 3.71
N SER A 92 -15.36 -4.31 4.99
CA SER A 92 -14.62 -4.90 6.11
C SER A 92 -14.54 -6.43 6.01
N GLU A 93 -15.56 -7.04 5.41
CA GLU A 93 -15.67 -8.50 5.21
C GLU A 93 -15.21 -8.94 3.81
N SER A 94 -14.67 -8.02 3.01
CA SER A 94 -14.19 -8.38 1.68
C SER A 94 -13.01 -9.35 1.77
N PRO A 95 -12.90 -10.32 0.85
CA PRO A 95 -11.77 -11.24 0.82
C PRO A 95 -10.41 -10.54 0.82
N LEU A 96 -10.32 -9.36 0.17
CA LEU A 96 -9.10 -8.56 0.17
C LEU A 96 -8.76 -8.05 1.57
N VAL A 97 -9.68 -7.35 2.25
CA VAL A 97 -9.44 -6.80 3.59
C VAL A 97 -9.10 -7.92 4.57
N LEU A 98 -9.84 -9.03 4.55
CA LEU A 98 -9.58 -10.18 5.41
C LEU A 98 -8.20 -10.80 5.14
N ASN A 99 -7.79 -10.92 3.87
CA ASN A 99 -6.47 -11.46 3.53
C ASN A 99 -5.35 -10.51 3.94
N VAL A 100 -5.49 -9.21 3.74
CA VAL A 100 -4.51 -8.20 4.19
C VAL A 100 -4.37 -8.24 5.72
N ARG A 101 -5.47 -8.32 6.46
CA ARG A 101 -5.44 -8.43 7.93
C ARG A 101 -4.73 -9.70 8.41
N LYS A 102 -4.84 -10.80 7.66
CA LYS A 102 -4.23 -12.10 8.00
C LYS A 102 -2.76 -12.21 7.60
N GLN A 103 -2.37 -11.64 6.45
CA GLN A 103 -1.09 -11.91 5.80
C GLN A 103 -0.25 -10.65 5.54
N GLY A 104 -0.81 -9.46 5.75
CA GLY A 104 -0.11 -8.20 5.54
C GLY A 104 0.98 -7.97 6.57
N GLN A 105 2.01 -7.24 6.16
CA GLN A 105 3.12 -6.81 7.01
C GLN A 105 3.00 -5.31 7.27
N ILE A 106 3.09 -4.90 8.53
CA ILE A 106 3.06 -3.47 8.90
C ILE A 106 4.35 -2.80 8.44
N LEU A 107 4.21 -1.66 7.77
CA LEU A 107 5.31 -0.80 7.31
C LEU A 107 5.52 0.42 8.22
#